data_AF-A0A7N4PMD1-F1
#
_entry.id   AF-A0A7N4PMD1-F1
#
_cell.length_a   1.000
_cell.length_b   1.000
_cell.length_c   1.000
_cell.angle_alpha   90.00
_cell.angle_beta   90.00
_cell.angle_gamma   90.00
#
_symmetry.space_group_name_H-M   'P 1'
#
loop_
_entity.id
_entity.type
_entity.pdbx_description
1 polymer ?
#
loop_
_entity_poly.entity_id
_entity_poly.type
_entity_poly.pdbx_seq_one_letter_code
_entity_poly.pdbx_strand_id
1 'polypeptide(L)'
;MALKVDFPTETLQDLLSVHTLCEKEALSIFMKHSFKDENQKYQKELVQILETEKDGFIRQNEEVSTKYCQDHLEQLSQSLREAISKGTFSVPGGYNIYRKEREKMITNYHQLSKKGLKADEILQKFLQSLAVTEDSILQTDQALTEQKKALEAEQIKREAAEKEKKLLEQQRIEMQQNIEAQQRSYEEKINQLKKIEEDRTKNVKKHINMRLAKLKVQGDWDHWLCLGGNVTTMAEKANRKGKFYYQHQLCRG
;
A
#
# COMPACT_ATOMS: atom_id res chain seq x y z
N MET A 1 -30.83 57.42 -24.48
CA MET A 1 -29.92 56.37 -23.98
C MET A 1 -30.20 54.99 -24.59
N ALA A 2 -31.45 54.50 -24.61
CA ALA A 2 -31.79 53.16 -25.11
C ALA A 2 -31.22 52.77 -26.50
N LEU A 3 -31.10 53.72 -27.43
CA LEU A 3 -30.52 53.48 -28.77
C LEU A 3 -28.98 53.61 -28.83
N LYS A 4 -28.35 54.13 -27.78
CA LYS A 4 -26.91 54.47 -27.74
C LYS A 4 -26.10 53.53 -26.83
N VAL A 5 -26.77 52.72 -26.02
CA VAL A 5 -26.11 51.81 -25.06
C VAL A 5 -26.22 50.37 -25.57
N ASP A 6 -25.08 49.70 -25.69
CA ASP A 6 -24.99 48.26 -25.92
C ASP A 6 -24.78 47.57 -24.58
N PHE A 7 -25.70 46.68 -24.20
CA PHE A 7 -25.67 45.98 -22.92
C PHE A 7 -25.10 44.55 -23.07
N PRO A 8 -24.30 44.06 -22.10
CA PRO A 8 -23.78 44.82 -20.97
C PRO A 8 -22.59 45.70 -21.37
N THR A 9 -22.42 46.84 -20.69
CA THR A 9 -21.22 47.67 -20.84
C THR A 9 -20.04 47.05 -20.09
N GLU A 10 -18.81 47.21 -20.58
CA GLU A 10 -17.61 46.67 -19.92
C GLU A 10 -17.41 47.31 -18.54
N THR A 11 -17.56 48.64 -18.45
CA THR A 11 -17.47 49.38 -17.18
C THR A 11 -18.70 50.23 -16.92
N LEU A 12 -18.87 50.65 -15.66
CA LEU A 12 -19.93 51.58 -15.29
C LEU A 12 -19.67 52.96 -15.92
N GLN A 13 -18.40 53.32 -16.07
CA GLN A 13 -17.99 54.58 -16.68
C GLN A 13 -18.44 54.69 -18.14
N ASP A 14 -18.40 53.58 -18.89
CA ASP A 14 -18.87 53.57 -20.29
C ASP A 14 -20.36 53.94 -20.35
N LEU A 15 -21.18 53.36 -19.47
CA LEU A 15 -22.60 53.67 -19.36
C LEU A 15 -22.84 55.14 -18.93
N LEU A 16 -22.12 55.60 -17.90
CA LEU A 16 -22.24 56.97 -17.38
C LEU A 16 -21.78 58.03 -18.38
N SER A 17 -20.81 57.71 -19.24
CA SER A 17 -20.36 58.60 -20.32
C SER A 17 -21.48 58.84 -21.34
N VAL A 18 -22.20 57.79 -21.74
CA VAL A 18 -23.35 57.87 -22.65
C VAL A 18 -24.50 58.63 -21.99
N HIS A 19 -24.74 58.40 -20.70
CA HIS A 19 -25.73 59.16 -19.93
C HIS A 19 -25.42 60.66 -19.95
N THR A 20 -24.20 61.05 -19.58
CA THR A 20 -23.76 62.46 -19.55
C THR A 20 -23.97 63.15 -20.91
N LEU A 21 -23.70 62.46 -22.02
CA LEU A 21 -23.94 63.00 -23.36
C LEU A 21 -25.44 63.18 -23.64
N CYS A 22 -26.27 62.20 -23.28
CA CYS A 22 -27.72 62.28 -23.44
C CYS A 22 -28.35 63.36 -22.54
N GLU A 23 -27.86 63.51 -21.31
CA GLU A 23 -28.31 64.51 -20.35
C GLU A 23 -28.05 65.92 -20.89
N LYS A 24 -26.84 66.20 -21.39
CA LYS A 24 -26.51 67.49 -22.02
C LYS A 24 -27.41 67.80 -23.21
N GLU A 25 -27.69 66.81 -24.04
CA GLU A 25 -28.59 66.94 -25.19
C GLU A 25 -30.03 67.24 -24.74
N ALA A 26 -30.54 66.50 -23.76
CA ALA A 26 -31.87 66.70 -23.20
C ALA A 26 -32.04 68.09 -22.56
N LEU A 27 -31.06 68.53 -21.77
CA LEU A 27 -31.04 69.88 -21.18
C LEU A 27 -30.97 70.96 -22.26
N SER A 28 -30.16 70.77 -23.31
CA SER A 28 -30.09 71.72 -24.42
C SER A 28 -31.43 71.86 -25.15
N ILE A 29 -32.13 70.74 -25.40
CA ILE A 29 -33.47 70.73 -26.01
C ILE A 29 -34.46 71.45 -25.07
N PHE A 30 -34.46 71.11 -23.79
CA PHE A 30 -35.33 71.75 -22.80
C PHE A 30 -35.13 73.26 -22.75
N MET A 31 -33.89 73.76 -22.74
CA MET A 31 -33.59 75.19 -22.73
C MET A 31 -34.01 75.92 -24.01
N LYS A 32 -34.04 75.24 -25.16
CA LYS A 32 -34.52 75.83 -26.43
C LYS A 32 -36.04 75.97 -26.50
N HIS A 33 -36.77 75.14 -25.76
CA HIS A 33 -38.23 75.05 -25.84
C HIS A 33 -38.97 75.51 -24.58
N SER A 34 -38.26 75.77 -23.47
CA SER A 34 -38.84 76.31 -22.26
C SER A 34 -38.91 77.84 -22.30
N PHE A 35 -39.92 78.43 -21.66
CA PHE A 35 -40.04 79.87 -21.47
C PHE A 35 -40.46 80.16 -20.02
N LYS A 36 -39.88 81.22 -19.42
CA LYS A 36 -40.24 81.73 -18.07
C LYS A 36 -40.14 80.71 -16.91
N ASP A 37 -39.14 79.82 -16.90
CA ASP A 37 -38.85 78.96 -15.73
C ASP A 37 -38.00 79.70 -14.68
N GLU A 38 -38.52 80.81 -14.14
CA GLU A 38 -37.77 81.76 -13.28
C GLU A 38 -37.18 81.11 -12.01
N ASN A 39 -37.84 80.08 -11.47
CA ASN A 39 -37.40 79.34 -10.26
C ASN A 39 -36.70 78.01 -10.58
N GLN A 40 -36.44 77.72 -11.86
CA GLN A 40 -35.89 76.45 -12.36
C GLN A 40 -36.71 75.24 -11.88
N LYS A 41 -38.02 75.39 -11.70
CA LYS A 41 -38.88 74.34 -11.15
C LYS A 41 -38.90 73.16 -12.12
N TYR A 42 -39.16 73.44 -13.39
CA TYR A 42 -39.30 72.41 -14.42
C TYR A 42 -37.94 71.85 -14.82
N GLN A 43 -36.88 72.67 -14.82
CA GLN A 43 -35.52 72.18 -15.01
C GLN A 43 -35.11 71.17 -13.91
N LYS A 44 -35.42 71.46 -12.64
CA LYS A 44 -35.14 70.53 -11.52
C LYS A 44 -35.91 69.22 -11.66
N GLU A 45 -37.17 69.30 -12.08
CA GLU A 45 -38.00 68.12 -12.36
C GLU A 45 -37.41 67.26 -13.49
N LEU A 46 -36.95 67.89 -14.58
CA LEU A 46 -36.26 67.20 -15.66
C LEU A 46 -34.98 66.49 -15.17
N VAL A 47 -34.15 67.16 -14.37
CA VAL A 47 -32.93 66.56 -13.81
C VAL A 47 -33.27 65.34 -12.94
N GLN A 48 -34.32 65.42 -12.12
CA GLN A 48 -34.78 64.28 -11.31
C GLN A 48 -35.25 63.10 -12.16
N ILE A 49 -35.97 63.37 -13.25
CA ILE A 49 -36.38 62.34 -14.21
C ILE A 49 -35.17 61.69 -14.87
N LEU A 50 -34.19 62.49 -15.32
CA LEU A 50 -32.97 61.98 -15.95
C LEU A 50 -32.13 61.12 -15.01
N GLU A 51 -32.05 61.50 -13.73
CA GLU A 51 -31.38 60.71 -12.69
C GLU A 51 -32.10 59.38 -12.45
N THR A 52 -33.44 59.39 -12.40
CA THR A 52 -34.25 58.16 -12.26
C THR A 52 -34.05 57.23 -13.45
N GLU A 53 -34.02 57.78 -14.66
CA GLU A 53 -33.76 57.03 -15.90
C GLU A 53 -32.34 56.42 -15.89
N LYS A 54 -31.34 57.18 -15.42
CA LYS A 54 -29.96 56.69 -15.26
C LYS A 54 -29.91 55.46 -14.39
N ASP A 55 -30.54 55.50 -13.21
CA ASP A 55 -30.59 54.37 -12.28
C ASP A 55 -31.30 53.17 -12.91
N GLY A 56 -32.36 53.41 -13.69
CA GLY A 56 -33.03 52.39 -14.50
C GLY A 56 -32.09 51.68 -15.48
N PHE A 57 -31.29 52.45 -16.24
CA PHE A 57 -30.31 51.89 -17.17
C PHE A 57 -29.16 51.16 -16.45
N ILE A 58 -28.72 51.63 -15.28
CA ILE A 58 -27.71 50.93 -14.45
C ILE A 58 -28.26 49.56 -14.04
N ARG A 59 -29.48 49.51 -13.49
CA ARG A 59 -30.12 48.25 -13.09
C ARG A 59 -30.26 47.29 -14.28
N GLN A 60 -30.71 47.78 -15.43
CA GLN A 60 -30.82 46.96 -16.64
C GLN A 60 -29.45 46.40 -17.08
N ASN A 61 -28.39 47.21 -17.00
CA ASN A 61 -27.03 46.77 -17.31
C ASN A 61 -26.57 45.63 -16.39
N GLU A 62 -26.83 45.78 -15.07
CA GLU A 62 -26.51 44.77 -14.08
C GLU A 62 -27.30 43.47 -14.30
N GLU A 63 -28.59 43.56 -14.64
CA GLU A 63 -29.43 42.40 -14.94
C GLU A 63 -28.91 41.63 -16.16
N VAL A 64 -28.59 42.34 -17.25
CA VAL A 64 -28.03 41.73 -18.47
C VAL A 64 -26.65 41.13 -18.20
N SER A 65 -25.78 41.84 -17.48
CA SER A 65 -24.45 41.36 -17.06
C SER A 65 -24.56 40.10 -16.19
N THR A 66 -25.48 40.10 -15.22
CA THR A 66 -25.75 38.95 -14.34
C THR A 66 -26.14 37.73 -15.16
N LYS A 67 -27.13 37.87 -16.04
CA LYS A 67 -27.62 36.77 -16.87
C LYS A 67 -26.53 36.24 -17.79
N TYR A 68 -25.81 37.11 -18.48
CA TYR A 68 -24.69 36.72 -19.35
C TYR A 68 -23.64 35.90 -18.60
N CYS A 69 -23.23 36.36 -17.41
CA CYS A 69 -22.23 35.67 -16.59
C CYS A 69 -22.73 34.31 -16.08
N GLN A 70 -23.98 34.24 -15.63
CA GLN A 70 -24.60 32.99 -15.17
C GLN A 70 -24.68 31.95 -16.28
N ASP A 71 -25.18 32.34 -17.46
CA ASP A 71 -25.34 31.44 -18.61
C ASP A 71 -23.98 30.87 -19.06
N HIS A 72 -22.93 31.71 -19.11
CA HIS A 72 -21.60 31.26 -19.49
C HIS A 72 -20.93 30.40 -18.41
N LEU A 73 -21.11 30.70 -17.12
CA LEU A 73 -20.59 29.84 -16.05
C LEU A 73 -21.28 28.48 -16.02
N GLU A 74 -22.58 28.43 -16.29
CA GLU A 74 -23.31 27.16 -16.42
C GLU A 74 -22.69 26.30 -17.53
N GLN A 75 -22.45 26.90 -18.70
CA GLN A 75 -21.81 26.21 -19.82
C GLN A 75 -20.37 25.76 -19.52
N LEU A 76 -19.53 26.67 -19.00
CA LEU A 76 -18.12 26.39 -18.71
C LEU A 76 -17.95 25.38 -17.58
N SER A 77 -18.91 25.28 -16.66
CA SER A 77 -18.88 24.35 -15.52
C SER A 77 -19.53 22.99 -15.81
N GLN A 78 -20.16 22.81 -16.97
CA GLN A 78 -20.87 21.59 -17.32
C GLN A 78 -20.00 20.33 -17.16
N SER A 79 -18.79 20.35 -17.74
CA SER A 79 -17.87 19.20 -17.65
C SER A 79 -17.44 18.91 -16.21
N LEU A 80 -17.23 19.96 -15.40
CA LEU A 80 -16.86 19.85 -14.00
C LEU A 80 -18.01 19.22 -13.19
N ARG A 81 -19.24 19.70 -13.37
CA ARG A 81 -20.45 19.18 -12.70
C ARG A 81 -20.72 17.72 -13.06
N GLU A 82 -20.57 17.38 -14.34
CA GLU A 82 -20.69 15.99 -14.77
C GLU A 82 -19.63 15.09 -14.13
N ALA A 83 -18.37 15.54 -14.10
CA ALA A 83 -17.29 14.79 -13.47
C ALA A 83 -17.50 14.61 -11.96
N ILE A 84 -18.03 15.62 -11.26
CA ILE A 84 -18.46 15.51 -9.86
C ILE A 84 -19.55 14.45 -9.73
N SER A 85 -20.62 14.54 -10.53
CA SER A 85 -21.77 13.64 -10.44
C SER A 85 -21.42 12.17 -10.71
N LYS A 86 -20.45 11.93 -11.58
CA LYS A 86 -19.94 10.59 -11.93
C LYS A 86 -18.96 10.04 -10.88
N GLY A 87 -18.58 10.83 -9.88
CA GLY A 87 -17.58 10.43 -8.88
C GLY A 87 -16.16 10.33 -9.47
N THR A 88 -15.86 11.04 -10.57
CA THR A 88 -14.56 10.95 -11.26
C THR A 88 -13.38 11.33 -10.34
N PHE A 89 -13.64 12.17 -9.33
CA PHE A 89 -12.63 12.63 -8.37
C PHE A 89 -12.50 11.74 -7.13
N SER A 90 -13.29 10.65 -7.01
CA SER A 90 -13.27 9.72 -5.89
C SER A 90 -12.15 8.68 -6.02
N VAL A 91 -10.92 9.15 -6.21
CA VAL A 91 -9.70 8.34 -6.35
C VAL A 91 -8.56 8.97 -5.54
N PRO A 92 -7.54 8.22 -5.12
CA PRO A 92 -6.35 8.79 -4.49
C PRO A 92 -5.66 9.83 -5.40
N GLY A 93 -5.42 11.02 -4.87
CA GLY A 93 -4.99 12.22 -5.60
C GLY A 93 -6.09 12.97 -6.35
N GLY A 94 -7.37 12.59 -6.18
CA GLY A 94 -8.50 13.09 -6.97
C GLY A 94 -8.80 14.57 -6.76
N TYR A 95 -8.54 15.10 -5.56
CA TYR A 95 -8.71 16.53 -5.27
C TYR A 95 -7.81 17.43 -6.14
N ASN A 96 -6.61 16.96 -6.47
CA ASN A 96 -5.70 17.70 -7.37
C ASN A 96 -6.25 17.80 -8.79
N ILE A 97 -6.96 16.76 -9.25
CA ILE A 97 -7.60 16.73 -10.57
C ILE A 97 -8.76 17.72 -10.59
N TYR A 98 -9.63 17.67 -9.57
CA TYR A 98 -10.74 18.61 -9.40
C TYR A 98 -10.26 20.07 -9.44
N ARG A 99 -9.23 20.40 -8.65
CA ARG A 99 -8.67 21.75 -8.59
C ARG A 99 -8.17 22.25 -9.95
N LYS A 100 -7.53 21.38 -10.75
CA LYS A 100 -7.05 21.75 -12.10
C LYS A 100 -8.21 22.05 -13.05
N GLU A 101 -9.26 21.22 -13.05
CA GLU A 101 -10.44 21.43 -13.89
C GLU A 101 -11.20 22.71 -13.47
N ARG A 102 -11.32 22.96 -12.16
CA ARG A 102 -11.90 24.21 -11.65
C ARG A 102 -11.10 25.43 -12.10
N GLU A 103 -9.76 25.39 -11.97
CA GLU A 103 -8.88 26.49 -12.39
C GLU A 103 -8.98 26.78 -13.89
N LYS A 104 -9.07 25.72 -14.70
CA LYS A 104 -9.28 25.82 -16.14
C LYS A 104 -10.61 26.52 -16.47
N MET A 105 -11.68 26.17 -15.77
CA MET A 105 -12.98 26.82 -15.91
C MET A 105 -12.91 28.31 -15.53
N ILE A 106 -12.27 28.65 -14.41
CA ILE A 106 -12.07 30.04 -13.97
C ILE A 106 -11.28 30.83 -15.02
N THR A 107 -10.19 30.26 -15.53
CA THR A 107 -9.36 30.87 -16.57
C THR A 107 -10.18 31.17 -17.84
N ASN A 108 -10.97 30.21 -18.30
CA ASN A 108 -11.84 30.38 -19.46
C ASN A 108 -12.88 31.49 -19.24
N TYR A 109 -13.44 31.59 -18.04
CA TYR A 109 -14.38 32.64 -17.69
C TYR A 109 -13.72 34.04 -17.72
N HIS A 110 -12.51 34.17 -17.19
CA HIS A 110 -11.77 35.43 -17.25
C HIS A 110 -11.47 35.89 -18.69
N GLN A 111 -11.31 34.96 -19.63
CA GLN A 111 -11.08 35.27 -21.05
C GLN A 111 -12.31 35.78 -21.81
N LEU A 112 -13.52 35.63 -21.27
CA LEU A 112 -14.73 36.15 -21.91
C LEU A 112 -14.70 37.68 -22.03
N SER A 113 -15.12 38.24 -23.16
CA SER A 113 -15.38 39.67 -23.28
C SER A 113 -16.82 40.01 -22.87
N LYS A 114 -17.12 41.29 -22.65
CA LYS A 114 -18.47 41.82 -22.37
C LYS A 114 -19.19 41.14 -21.21
N LYS A 115 -18.45 40.84 -20.13
CA LYS A 115 -19.08 40.28 -18.91
C LYS A 115 -19.87 41.35 -18.14
N GLY A 116 -19.38 42.59 -18.19
CA GLY A 116 -19.96 43.75 -17.51
C GLY A 116 -19.81 43.72 -15.99
N LEU A 117 -20.59 44.59 -15.33
CA LEU A 117 -20.38 44.99 -13.92
C LEU A 117 -20.46 43.85 -12.90
N LYS A 118 -21.20 42.78 -13.21
CA LYS A 118 -21.51 41.70 -12.27
C LYS A 118 -20.56 40.50 -12.40
N ALA A 119 -19.54 40.60 -13.26
CA ALA A 119 -18.64 39.50 -13.57
C ALA A 119 -18.02 38.83 -12.34
N ASP A 120 -17.41 39.61 -11.45
CA ASP A 120 -16.68 39.07 -10.30
C ASP A 120 -17.63 38.58 -9.19
N GLU A 121 -18.73 39.29 -8.96
CA GLU A 121 -19.73 38.90 -7.96
C GLU A 121 -20.36 37.55 -8.30
N ILE A 122 -20.73 37.35 -9.57
CA ILE A 122 -21.35 36.11 -10.02
C ILE A 122 -20.34 34.95 -9.97
N LEU A 123 -19.09 35.18 -10.37
CA LEU A 123 -18.03 34.17 -10.24
C LEU A 123 -17.81 33.80 -8.76
N GLN A 124 -17.72 34.78 -7.87
CA GLN A 124 -17.53 34.53 -6.44
C GLN A 124 -18.68 33.70 -5.85
N LYS A 125 -19.94 34.06 -6.13
CA LYS A 125 -21.12 33.29 -5.69
C LYS A 125 -21.10 31.87 -6.22
N PHE A 126 -20.71 31.69 -7.48
CA PHE A 126 -20.57 30.36 -8.07
C PHE A 126 -19.49 29.53 -7.36
N LEU A 127 -18.31 30.09 -7.09
CA LEU A 127 -17.25 29.39 -6.37
C LEU A 127 -17.65 29.04 -4.94
N GLN A 128 -18.38 29.92 -4.25
CA GLN A 128 -18.95 29.62 -2.93
C GLN A 128 -19.94 28.45 -2.98
N SER A 129 -20.74 28.34 -4.04
CA SER A 129 -21.67 27.21 -4.21
C SER A 129 -20.97 25.86 -4.34
N LEU A 130 -19.72 25.86 -4.83
CA LEU A 130 -18.89 24.66 -4.96
C LEU A 130 -18.17 24.26 -3.66
N ALA A 131 -18.08 25.14 -2.66
CA ALA A 131 -17.24 24.93 -1.48
C ALA A 131 -17.57 23.62 -0.72
N VAL A 132 -18.86 23.33 -0.50
CA VAL A 132 -19.29 22.10 0.19
C VAL A 132 -18.88 20.84 -0.61
N THR A 133 -18.97 20.91 -1.94
CA THR A 133 -18.58 19.80 -2.81
C THR A 133 -17.07 19.63 -2.83
N GLU A 134 -16.33 20.73 -2.86
CA GLU A 134 -14.87 20.75 -2.77
C GLU A 134 -14.36 20.11 -1.48
N ASP A 135 -14.94 20.47 -0.34
CA ASP A 135 -14.60 19.88 0.96
C ASP A 135 -14.88 18.37 0.99
N SER A 136 -16.01 17.94 0.41
CA SER A 136 -16.36 16.51 0.31
C SER A 136 -15.36 15.72 -0.55
N ILE A 137 -14.94 16.28 -1.69
CA ILE A 137 -13.91 15.68 -2.55
C ILE A 137 -12.57 15.59 -1.82
N LEU A 138 -12.17 16.65 -1.10
CA LEU A 138 -10.93 16.68 -0.33
C LEU A 138 -10.90 15.60 0.76
N GLN A 139 -11.97 15.48 1.53
CA GLN A 139 -12.10 14.47 2.59
C GLN A 139 -12.04 13.05 2.02
N THR A 140 -12.75 12.82 0.90
CA THR A 140 -12.75 11.53 0.21
C THR A 140 -11.35 11.16 -0.28
N ASP A 141 -10.65 12.12 -0.90
CA ASP A 141 -9.27 11.92 -1.38
C ASP A 141 -8.29 11.56 -0.25
N GLN A 142 -8.37 12.28 0.88
CA GLN A 142 -7.56 12.01 2.07
C GLN A 142 -7.81 10.60 2.60
N ALA A 143 -9.08 10.22 2.77
CA ALA A 143 -9.46 8.90 3.27
C ALA A 143 -8.97 7.77 2.35
N LEU A 144 -9.15 7.90 1.03
CA LEU A 144 -8.69 6.90 0.05
C LEU A 144 -7.16 6.81 0.00
N THR A 145 -6.47 7.94 0.14
CA THR A 145 -5.01 7.99 0.17
C THR A 145 -4.46 7.32 1.42
N GLU A 146 -5.06 7.55 2.59
CA GLU A 146 -4.69 6.90 3.84
C GLU A 146 -4.97 5.40 3.80
N GLN A 147 -6.14 4.99 3.29
CA GLN A 147 -6.49 3.58 3.12
C GLN A 147 -5.48 2.85 2.24
N LYS A 148 -5.09 3.45 1.12
CA LYS A 148 -4.07 2.88 0.22
C LYS A 148 -2.73 2.67 0.94
N LYS A 149 -2.26 3.68 1.69
CA LYS A 149 -1.02 3.59 2.48
C LYS A 149 -1.10 2.51 3.55
N ALA A 150 -2.24 2.38 4.23
CA ALA A 150 -2.45 1.37 5.25
C ALA A 150 -2.39 -0.05 4.66
N LEU A 151 -3.01 -0.26 3.49
CA LEU A 151 -2.98 -1.55 2.78
C LEU A 151 -1.56 -1.91 2.35
N GLU A 152 -0.82 -0.95 1.78
CA GLU A 152 0.59 -1.15 1.38
C GLU A 152 1.47 -1.50 2.60
N ALA A 153 1.29 -0.80 3.72
CA ALA A 153 2.02 -1.09 4.96
C ALA A 153 1.67 -2.47 5.54
N GLU A 154 0.40 -2.87 5.47
CA GLU A 154 -0.03 -4.19 5.91
C GLU A 154 0.56 -5.31 5.03
N GLN A 155 0.60 -5.10 3.72
CA GLN A 155 1.22 -6.05 2.80
C GLN A 155 2.72 -6.22 3.10
N ILE A 156 3.45 -5.13 3.32
CA ILE A 156 4.88 -5.19 3.70
C ILE A 156 5.07 -5.99 5.00
N LYS A 157 4.21 -5.76 6.01
CA LYS A 157 4.26 -6.51 7.28
C LYS A 157 3.98 -8.00 7.07
N ARG A 158 2.98 -8.36 6.26
CA ARG A 158 2.67 -9.75 5.93
C ARG A 158 3.82 -10.44 5.23
N GLU A 159 4.43 -9.79 4.25
CA GLU A 159 5.59 -10.33 3.52
C GLU A 159 6.81 -10.51 4.42
N ALA A 160 7.06 -9.56 5.34
CA ALA A 160 8.13 -9.68 6.33
C ALA A 160 7.89 -10.86 7.29
N ALA A 161 6.67 -11.00 7.82
CA ALA A 161 6.29 -12.10 8.70
C ALA A 161 6.37 -13.46 7.99
N GLU A 162 6.02 -13.53 6.71
CA GLU A 162 6.14 -14.77 5.93
C GLU A 162 7.61 -15.17 5.72
N LYS A 163 8.49 -14.20 5.43
CA LYS A 163 9.94 -14.45 5.32
C LYS A 163 10.54 -14.92 6.65
N GLU A 164 10.17 -14.28 7.75
CA GLU A 164 10.61 -14.68 9.09
C GLU A 164 10.15 -16.09 9.45
N LYS A 165 8.89 -16.42 9.17
CA LYS A 165 8.35 -17.77 9.39
C LYS A 165 9.10 -18.83 8.57
N LYS A 166 9.42 -18.55 7.31
CA LYS A 166 10.20 -19.47 6.46
C LYS A 166 11.61 -19.70 7.01
N LEU A 167 12.26 -18.64 7.50
CA LEU A 167 13.58 -18.73 8.11
C LEU A 167 13.55 -19.59 9.39
N LEU A 168 12.56 -19.37 10.27
CA LEU A 168 12.39 -20.17 11.48
C LEU A 168 12.12 -21.65 11.18
N GLU A 169 11.33 -21.95 10.14
CA GLU A 169 11.08 -23.33 9.71
C GLU A 169 12.39 -23.99 9.23
N GLN A 170 13.19 -23.29 8.44
CA GLN A 170 14.50 -23.78 7.99
C GLN A 170 15.43 -24.06 9.17
N GLN A 171 15.54 -23.13 10.12
CA GLN A 171 16.33 -23.33 11.33
C GLN A 171 15.83 -24.52 12.16
N ARG A 172 14.52 -24.73 12.26
CA ARG A 172 13.95 -25.89 12.96
C ARG A 172 14.34 -27.20 12.28
N ILE A 173 14.27 -27.24 10.94
CA ILE A 173 14.65 -28.41 10.15
C ILE A 173 16.14 -28.71 10.31
N GLU A 174 17.01 -27.70 10.21
CA GLU A 174 18.47 -27.87 10.40
C GLU A 174 18.80 -28.37 11.82
N MET A 175 18.18 -27.78 12.85
CA MET A 175 18.35 -28.21 14.24
C MET A 175 17.95 -29.69 14.42
N GLN A 176 16.80 -30.07 13.86
CA GLN A 176 16.29 -31.45 13.92
C GLN A 176 17.24 -32.44 13.23
N GLN A 177 17.72 -32.11 12.03
CA GLN A 177 18.69 -32.93 11.30
C GLN A 177 20.01 -33.10 12.08
N ASN A 178 20.47 -32.05 12.76
CA ASN A 178 21.69 -32.11 13.57
C ASN A 178 21.50 -33.02 14.79
N ILE A 179 20.36 -32.93 15.49
CA ILE A 179 20.03 -33.83 16.61
C ILE A 179 19.98 -35.29 16.12
N GLU A 180 19.31 -35.56 14.99
CA GLU A 180 19.22 -36.91 14.42
C GLU A 180 20.58 -37.46 13.97
N ALA A 181 21.46 -36.61 13.42
CA ALA A 181 22.83 -36.99 13.07
C ALA A 181 23.65 -37.33 14.32
N GLN A 182 23.53 -36.54 15.39
CA GLN A 182 24.19 -36.82 16.67
C GLN A 182 23.69 -38.12 17.29
N GLN A 183 22.38 -38.35 17.32
CA GLN A 183 21.79 -39.59 17.84
C GLN A 183 22.31 -40.82 17.10
N ARG A 184 22.33 -40.79 15.76
CA ARG A 184 22.91 -41.87 14.94
C ARG A 184 24.38 -42.12 15.28
N SER A 185 25.18 -41.07 15.44
CA SER A 185 26.58 -41.18 15.84
C SER A 185 26.75 -41.82 17.23
N TYR A 186 25.91 -41.44 18.21
CA TYR A 186 25.93 -42.03 19.54
C TYR A 186 25.50 -43.50 19.54
N GLU A 187 24.45 -43.86 18.81
CA GLU A 187 24.01 -45.25 18.63
C GLU A 187 25.12 -46.11 18.02
N GLU A 188 25.80 -45.59 17.01
CA GLU A 188 26.90 -46.29 16.35
C GLU A 188 28.09 -46.51 17.32
N LYS A 189 28.44 -45.52 18.14
CA LYS A 189 29.44 -45.67 19.22
C LYS A 189 29.02 -46.72 20.25
N ILE A 190 27.75 -46.74 20.68
CA ILE A 190 27.22 -47.74 21.61
C ILE A 190 27.31 -49.14 21.00
N ASN A 191 26.93 -49.29 19.74
CA ASN A 191 26.99 -50.57 19.03
C ASN A 191 28.44 -51.08 18.89
N GLN A 192 29.40 -50.19 18.61
CA GLN A 192 30.82 -50.55 18.60
C GLN A 192 31.30 -51.02 19.99
N LEU A 193 30.92 -50.32 21.06
CA LEU A 193 31.27 -50.73 22.44
C LEU A 193 30.68 -52.09 22.82
N LYS A 194 29.41 -52.34 22.47
CA LYS A 194 28.76 -53.65 22.68
C LYS A 194 29.52 -54.77 21.96
N LYS A 195 29.92 -54.55 20.71
CA LYS A 195 30.69 -55.54 19.93
C LYS A 195 32.04 -55.86 20.57
N ILE A 196 32.76 -54.84 21.05
CA ILE A 196 34.02 -55.03 21.79
C ILE A 196 33.79 -55.85 23.06
N GLU A 197 32.73 -55.58 23.81
CA GLU A 197 32.41 -56.29 25.05
C GLU A 197 31.99 -57.74 24.80
N GLU A 198 31.24 -58.02 23.73
CA GLU A 198 30.93 -59.37 23.25
C GLU A 198 32.18 -60.14 22.84
N ASP A 199 33.12 -59.50 22.16
CA ASP A 199 34.37 -60.14 21.76
C ASP A 199 35.28 -60.41 22.96
N ARG A 200 35.31 -59.48 23.94
CA ARG A 200 36.00 -59.68 25.23
C ARG A 200 35.41 -60.85 26.01
N THR A 201 34.09 -60.92 26.16
CA THR A 201 33.42 -62.02 26.86
C THR A 201 33.62 -63.37 26.16
N LYS A 202 33.58 -63.42 24.83
CA LYS A 202 33.95 -64.62 24.05
C LYS A 202 35.40 -65.03 24.31
N ASN A 203 36.34 -64.09 24.33
CA ASN A 203 37.75 -64.35 24.59
C ASN A 203 38.01 -64.86 26.02
N VAL A 204 37.37 -64.26 27.03
CA VAL A 204 37.43 -64.72 28.43
C VAL A 204 36.85 -66.13 28.54
N LYS A 205 35.69 -66.40 27.94
CA LYS A 205 35.08 -67.74 27.94
C LYS A 205 35.99 -68.78 27.29
N LYS A 206 36.65 -68.46 26.17
CA LYS A 206 37.68 -69.32 25.55
C LYS A 206 38.85 -69.58 26.51
N HIS A 207 39.36 -68.55 27.19
CA HIS A 207 40.45 -68.69 28.16
C HIS A 207 40.07 -69.56 29.35
N ILE A 208 38.87 -69.37 29.91
CA ILE A 208 38.33 -70.20 31.00
C ILE A 208 38.20 -71.66 30.54
N ASN A 209 37.58 -71.92 29.39
CA ASN A 209 37.41 -73.27 28.86
C ASN A 209 38.77 -73.95 28.62
N MET A 210 39.74 -73.23 28.08
CA MET A 210 41.09 -73.76 27.86
C MET A 210 41.80 -74.09 29.18
N ARG A 211 41.61 -73.27 30.23
CA ARG A 211 42.15 -73.53 31.56
C ARG A 211 41.46 -74.70 32.25
N LEU A 212 40.13 -74.82 32.13
CA LEU A 212 39.36 -75.97 32.60
C LEU A 212 39.79 -77.26 31.90
N ALA A 213 40.01 -77.23 30.58
CA ALA A 213 40.51 -78.39 29.83
C ALA A 213 41.91 -78.81 30.31
N LYS A 214 42.82 -77.85 30.54
CA LYS A 214 44.14 -78.13 31.13
C LYS A 214 44.04 -78.74 32.54
N LEU A 215 43.20 -78.17 33.42
CA LEU A 215 42.96 -78.70 34.77
C LEU A 215 42.35 -80.11 34.73
N LYS A 216 41.47 -80.41 33.78
CA LYS A 216 40.89 -81.74 33.60
C LYS A 216 41.92 -82.76 33.16
N VAL A 217 42.79 -82.41 32.19
CA VAL A 217 43.91 -83.27 31.79
C VAL A 217 44.87 -83.50 32.96
N GLN A 218 45.12 -82.47 33.77
CA GLN A 218 45.96 -82.58 34.97
C GLN A 218 45.32 -83.50 36.01
N GLY A 219 44.02 -83.35 36.30
CA GLY A 219 43.28 -84.23 37.19
C GLY A 219 43.18 -85.68 36.67
N ASP A 220 43.02 -85.88 35.36
CA ASP A 220 43.06 -87.21 34.73
C ASP A 220 44.47 -87.84 34.84
N TRP A 221 45.53 -87.03 34.75
CA TRP A 221 46.93 -87.44 35.01
C TRP A 221 47.16 -87.83 36.47
N ASP A 222 46.70 -87.01 37.41
CA ASP A 222 46.82 -87.25 38.85
C ASP A 222 46.03 -88.51 39.25
N HIS A 223 44.84 -88.72 38.67
CA HIS A 223 44.04 -89.94 38.86
C HIS A 223 44.72 -91.20 38.31
N TRP A 224 45.34 -91.13 37.12
CA TRP A 224 46.04 -92.25 36.50
C TRP A 224 47.33 -92.63 37.25
N LEU A 225 48.04 -91.64 37.81
CA LEU A 225 49.19 -91.85 38.69
C LEU A 225 48.78 -92.51 40.02
N CYS A 226 47.67 -92.10 40.64
CA CYS A 226 47.14 -92.74 41.85
C CYS A 226 46.70 -94.21 41.64
N LEU A 227 46.31 -94.59 40.42
CA LEU A 227 45.94 -95.96 40.05
C LEU A 227 47.13 -96.84 39.61
N GLY A 228 48.37 -96.35 39.70
CA GLY A 228 49.60 -97.15 39.47
C GLY A 228 50.12 -97.20 38.03
N GLY A 229 49.78 -96.23 37.18
CA GLY A 229 50.26 -96.16 35.79
C GLY A 229 51.73 -95.70 35.61
N ASN A 230 52.46 -96.30 34.64
CA ASN A 230 53.89 -96.05 34.40
C ASN A 230 54.17 -95.14 33.18
N VAL A 231 54.97 -94.08 33.36
CA VAL A 231 55.11 -92.87 32.51
C VAL A 231 55.37 -93.16 31.01
N THR A 232 56.05 -94.26 30.68
CA THR A 232 56.42 -94.62 29.29
C THR A 232 55.25 -95.02 28.40
N THR A 233 54.19 -95.63 28.95
CA THR A 233 53.07 -96.18 28.16
C THR A 233 52.07 -95.13 27.67
N MET A 234 52.02 -93.96 28.31
CA MET A 234 51.04 -92.92 27.97
C MET A 234 51.52 -91.99 26.84
N ALA A 235 52.84 -91.82 26.68
CA ALA A 235 53.44 -91.05 25.58
C ALA A 235 53.08 -91.64 24.20
N GLU A 236 53.03 -92.97 24.09
CA GLU A 236 52.58 -93.67 22.88
C GLU A 236 51.09 -93.45 22.59
N LYS A 237 50.27 -93.32 23.64
CA LYS A 237 48.82 -93.10 23.52
C LYS A 237 48.49 -91.65 23.13
N ALA A 238 49.24 -90.68 23.66
CA ALA A 238 49.15 -89.28 23.26
C ALA A 238 49.60 -89.06 21.80
N ASN A 239 50.68 -89.74 21.38
CA ASN A 239 51.19 -89.66 20.00
C ASN A 239 50.18 -90.22 18.97
N ARG A 240 49.39 -91.25 19.34
CA ARG A 240 48.27 -91.73 18.50
C ARG A 240 47.10 -90.75 18.43
N LYS A 241 46.72 -90.08 19.53
CA LYS A 241 45.62 -89.10 19.53
C LYS A 241 46.00 -87.79 18.82
N GLY A 242 47.27 -87.36 18.90
CA GLY A 242 47.79 -86.19 18.17
C GLY A 242 47.73 -86.33 16.65
N LYS A 243 47.96 -87.55 16.12
CA LYS A 243 47.80 -87.84 14.68
C LYS A 243 46.35 -87.71 14.20
N PHE A 244 45.37 -88.06 15.02
CA PHE A 244 43.94 -87.97 14.67
C PHE A 244 43.41 -86.54 14.60
N TYR A 245 43.96 -85.62 15.40
CA TYR A 245 43.48 -84.23 15.44
C TYR A 245 43.92 -83.42 14.20
N TYR A 246 45.13 -83.66 13.68
CA TYR A 246 45.63 -83.02 12.45
C TYR A 246 44.92 -83.52 11.18
N GLN A 247 44.47 -84.78 11.15
CA GLN A 247 43.74 -85.33 10.01
C GLN A 247 42.32 -84.73 9.86
N HIS A 248 41.69 -84.33 10.97
CA HIS A 248 40.32 -83.80 10.93
C HIS A 248 40.22 -82.30 10.55
N GLN A 249 41.30 -81.52 10.72
CA GLN A 249 41.35 -80.11 10.31
C GLN A 249 41.58 -79.91 8.80
N LEU A 250 42.17 -80.89 8.11
CA LEU A 250 42.39 -80.86 6.66
C LEU A 250 41.13 -81.21 5.82
N CYS A 251 40.05 -81.69 6.45
CA CYS A 251 38.82 -82.09 5.76
C CYS A 251 37.62 -81.13 5.97
N ARG A 252 37.82 -79.94 6.56
CA ARG A 252 36.78 -78.90 6.71
C ARG A 252 37.28 -77.51 6.26
N GLY A 253 37.94 -77.47 5.10
CA GLY A 253 38.11 -76.25 4.30
C GLY A 253 36.92 -76.06 3.37
#